data_AF-A0A0J7I4G0-F1
#
_entry.id   AF-A0A0J7I4G0-F1
#
_cell.length_a   1.000
_cell.length_b   1.000
_cell.length_c   1.000
_cell.angle_alpha   90.00
_cell.angle_beta   90.00
_cell.angle_gamma   90.00
#
_symmetry.space_group_name_H-M   'P 1'
#
loop_
_entity.id
_entity.type
_entity.pdbx_description
1 polymer ?
#
loop_
_entity_poly.entity_id
_entity_poly.type
_entity_poly.pdbx_seq_one_letter_code
_entity_poly.pdbx_strand_id
1 'polypeptide(L)'
;MNYTLELNTQNPGSHVVFNTIVFDSFKVNIVERYSGRMNFNPKLSYALFKVRTLDNNIIKTKNDHTRVKIKGNDFDNYQQITKVLNSYDYKNKLISNEEVNQRYVNFILSLVISNYQLS
;
A
#
# COMPACT_ATOMS: atom_id res chain seq x y z
N MET A 1 9.68 9.63 11.44
CA MET A 1 8.44 10.18 10.84
C MET A 1 7.30 9.37 11.40
N ASN A 2 6.35 9.99 12.08
CA ASN A 2 5.25 9.27 12.68
C ASN A 2 4.27 8.87 11.57
N TYR A 3 3.74 7.66 11.65
CA TYR A 3 2.71 7.17 10.73
C TYR A 3 1.79 6.19 11.44
N THR A 4 0.56 6.09 10.96
CA THR A 4 -0.35 5.01 11.31
C THR A 4 -0.58 4.14 10.08
N LEU A 5 -0.55 2.84 10.27
CA LEU A 5 -0.71 1.87 9.20
C LEU A 5 -2.02 1.09 9.38
N GLU A 6 -2.92 1.28 8.43
CA GLU A 6 -4.20 0.56 8.36
C GLU A 6 -4.10 -0.46 7.22
N LEU A 7 -3.91 -1.73 7.56
CA LEU A 7 -3.75 -2.81 6.58
C LEU A 7 -5.01 -3.67 6.47
N ASN A 8 -5.17 -4.29 5.30
CA ASN A 8 -6.10 -5.37 5.05
C ASN A 8 -7.56 -5.04 5.34
N THR A 9 -7.97 -3.80 5.07
CA THR A 9 -9.38 -3.42 5.16
C THR A 9 -10.12 -4.03 3.97
N GLN A 10 -10.90 -5.08 4.23
CA GLN A 10 -11.57 -5.88 3.20
C GLN A 10 -12.96 -6.33 3.69
N ASN A 11 -13.96 -6.28 2.80
CA ASN A 11 -15.22 -7.01 2.98
C ASN A 11 -15.04 -8.52 2.72
N PRO A 12 -15.69 -9.41 3.49
CA PRO A 12 -15.65 -10.85 3.26
C PRO A 12 -15.95 -11.21 1.79
N GLY A 13 -15.10 -12.03 1.18
CA GLY A 13 -15.25 -12.47 -0.22
C GLY A 13 -14.81 -11.47 -1.30
N SER A 14 -14.40 -10.24 -0.93
CA SER A 14 -13.85 -9.28 -1.89
C SER A 14 -12.50 -9.74 -2.46
N HIS A 15 -12.24 -9.43 -3.73
CA HIS A 15 -10.91 -9.58 -4.34
C HIS A 15 -10.11 -8.28 -4.31
N VAL A 16 -10.60 -7.28 -3.56
CA VAL A 16 -10.00 -5.97 -3.41
C VAL A 16 -9.67 -5.73 -1.94
N VAL A 17 -8.42 -5.36 -1.70
CA VAL A 17 -7.89 -5.02 -0.39
C VAL A 17 -7.49 -3.54 -0.38
N PHE A 18 -7.84 -2.85 0.70
CA PHE A 18 -7.46 -1.47 0.93
C PHE A 18 -6.43 -1.39 2.05
N ASN A 19 -5.34 -0.69 1.78
CA ASN A 19 -4.33 -0.32 2.77
C ASN A 19 -4.21 1.20 2.80
N THR A 20 -4.05 1.78 3.99
CA THR A 20 -3.82 3.22 4.15
C THR A 20 -2.60 3.46 5.03
N ILE A 21 -1.73 4.36 4.57
CA ILE A 21 -0.67 4.93 5.40
C ILE A 21 -1.08 6.37 5.71
N VAL A 22 -1.27 6.69 6.98
CA VAL A 22 -1.60 8.04 7.44
C VAL A 22 -0.35 8.68 8.02
N PHE A 23 0.07 9.80 7.43
CA PHE A 23 1.13 10.66 7.94
C PHE A 23 0.53 11.94 8.52
N ASP A 24 1.35 12.73 9.20
CA ASP A 24 0.92 13.98 9.85
C ASP A 24 0.42 15.04 8.88
N SER A 25 0.75 14.95 7.58
CA SER A 25 0.39 15.95 6.57
C SER A 25 -0.44 15.43 5.40
N PHE A 26 -0.42 14.11 5.16
CA PHE A 26 -1.16 13.49 4.05
C PHE A 26 -1.41 12.00 4.33
N LYS A 27 -2.22 11.38 3.50
CA LYS A 27 -2.44 9.93 3.51
C LYS A 27 -2.24 9.32 2.14
N VAL A 28 -1.73 8.10 2.15
CA VAL A 28 -1.55 7.28 0.95
C VAL A 28 -2.53 6.13 1.01
N ASN A 29 -3.48 6.10 0.08
CA ASN A 29 -4.41 4.99 -0.05
C ASN A 29 -3.92 4.06 -1.15
N ILE A 30 -3.67 2.81 -0.79
CA ILE A 30 -3.26 1.75 -1.68
C ILE A 30 -4.43 0.78 -1.88
N VAL A 31 -4.67 0.43 -3.14
CA VAL A 31 -5.70 -0.53 -3.54
C VAL A 31 -5.00 -1.67 -4.24
N GLU A 32 -5.18 -2.85 -3.68
CA GLU A 32 -4.69 -4.11 -4.22
C GLU A 32 -5.87 -4.87 -4.82
N ARG A 33 -5.67 -5.46 -6.00
CA ARG A 33 -6.61 -6.41 -6.57
C ARG A 33 -5.96 -7.76 -6.73
N TYR A 34 -6.62 -8.77 -6.22
CA TYR A 34 -6.21 -10.15 -6.27
C TYR A 34 -7.04 -10.93 -7.30
N SER A 35 -6.47 -12.00 -7.81
CA SER A 35 -7.17 -13.06 -8.55
C SER A 35 -7.04 -14.38 -7.80
N GLY A 36 -7.86 -15.36 -8.15
CA GLY A 36 -7.94 -16.63 -7.42
C GLY A 36 -8.73 -16.51 -6.10
N ARG A 37 -8.85 -17.63 -5.37
CA ARG A 37 -9.58 -17.67 -4.11
C ARG A 37 -8.75 -17.04 -2.99
N MET A 38 -9.29 -16.00 -2.35
CA MET A 38 -8.62 -15.26 -1.27
C MET A 38 -8.15 -16.14 -0.12
N ASN A 39 -8.90 -17.20 0.19
CA ASN A 39 -8.63 -18.08 1.33
C ASN A 39 -7.70 -19.27 1.01
N PHE A 40 -7.21 -19.38 -0.23
CA PHE A 40 -6.39 -20.54 -0.65
C PHE A 40 -5.11 -20.11 -1.36
N ASN A 41 -5.24 -19.35 -2.46
CA ASN A 41 -4.08 -18.91 -3.23
C ASN A 41 -4.38 -17.54 -3.88
N PRO A 42 -4.45 -16.47 -3.08
CA PRO A 42 -4.62 -15.12 -3.61
C PRO A 42 -3.40 -14.71 -4.44
N LYS A 43 -3.61 -14.33 -5.70
CA LYS A 43 -2.55 -13.79 -6.55
C LYS A 43 -2.73 -12.30 -6.77
N LEU A 44 -1.83 -11.47 -6.23
CA LEU A 44 -1.87 -10.03 -6.45
C LEU A 44 -1.72 -9.74 -7.95
N SER A 45 -2.78 -9.19 -8.55
CA SER A 45 -2.88 -8.96 -9.99
C SER A 45 -2.46 -7.56 -10.37
N TYR A 46 -2.80 -6.56 -9.54
CA TYR A 46 -2.23 -5.22 -9.63
C TYR A 46 -2.40 -4.47 -8.31
N ALA A 47 -1.57 -3.45 -8.13
CA ALA A 47 -1.68 -2.47 -7.05
C ALA A 47 -1.66 -1.05 -7.64
N LEU A 48 -2.44 -0.17 -7.03
CA LEU A 48 -2.46 1.26 -7.35
C LEU A 48 -2.49 2.07 -6.07
N PHE A 49 -1.95 3.28 -6.10
CA PHE A 49 -2.01 4.19 -4.96
C PHE A 49 -2.45 5.59 -5.35
N LYS A 50 -3.02 6.29 -4.37
CA LYS A 50 -3.44 7.69 -4.45
C LYS A 50 -2.94 8.42 -3.21
N VAL A 51 -2.58 9.69 -3.37
CA VAL A 51 -2.26 10.57 -2.26
C VAL A 51 -3.43 11.51 -2.02
N ARG A 52 -3.77 11.73 -0.75
CA ARG A 52 -4.81 12.66 -0.33
C ARG A 52 -4.31 13.56 0.80
N THR A 53 -4.87 14.76 0.89
CA THR A 53 -4.77 15.58 2.10
C THR A 53 -5.46 14.89 3.27
N LEU A 54 -5.24 15.38 4.49
CA LEU A 54 -5.96 14.90 5.68
C LEU A 54 -7.49 15.03 5.49
N ASP A 55 -7.95 16.11 4.86
CA ASP A 55 -9.35 16.38 4.53
C ASP A 55 -9.92 15.56 3.36
N ASN A 56 -9.22 14.51 2.91
CA ASN A 56 -9.62 13.62 1.80
C ASN A 56 -9.56 14.22 0.38
N ASN A 57 -9.02 15.41 0.19
CA ASN A 57 -8.84 15.96 -1.16
C ASN A 57 -7.76 15.17 -1.91
N ILE A 58 -8.06 14.76 -3.14
CA ILE A 58 -7.12 14.00 -3.97
C ILE A 58 -6.03 14.94 -4.50
N ILE A 59 -4.77 14.60 -4.22
CA ILE A 59 -3.61 15.28 -4.80
C ILE A 59 -3.37 14.66 -6.18
N LYS A 60 -3.10 15.49 -7.19
CA LYS A 60 -2.75 15.01 -8.53
C LYS A 60 -1.25 14.69 -8.63
N THR A 61 -0.89 13.77 -9.49
CA THR A 61 0.50 13.46 -9.82
C THR A 61 1.13 14.58 -10.64
N LYS A 62 2.45 14.53 -10.84
CA LYS A 62 3.20 15.44 -11.73
C LYS A 62 2.67 15.44 -13.18
N ASN A 63 1.94 14.39 -13.58
CA ASN A 63 1.35 14.22 -14.90
C ASN A 63 -0.18 14.45 -14.90
N ASP A 64 -0.71 15.18 -13.92
CA ASP A 64 -2.15 15.50 -13.76
C ASP A 64 -3.08 14.28 -13.54
N HIS A 65 -2.54 13.10 -13.21
CA HIS A 65 -3.34 11.92 -12.89
C HIS A 65 -3.74 11.89 -11.41
N THR A 66 -4.83 11.20 -11.08
CA THR A 66 -5.31 11.04 -9.69
C THR A 66 -4.79 9.80 -8.98
N ARG A 67 -4.04 8.94 -9.69
CA ARG A 67 -3.53 7.67 -9.20
C ARG A 67 -2.29 7.22 -9.94
N VAL A 68 -1.51 6.39 -9.30
CA VAL A 68 -0.36 5.71 -9.87
C VAL A 68 -0.59 4.21 -9.78
N LYS A 69 -0.37 3.49 -10.89
CA LYS A 69 -0.34 2.02 -10.90
C LYS A 69 1.10 1.57 -10.70
N ILE A 70 1.35 0.69 -9.74
CA ILE A 70 2.66 0.09 -9.49
C ILE A 70 2.91 -0.95 -10.59
N LYS A 71 4.06 -0.89 -11.28
CA LYS A 71 4.37 -1.69 -12.47
C LYS A 71 5.84 -2.12 -12.48
N GLY A 72 6.16 -3.15 -13.28
CA GLY A 72 7.53 -3.60 -13.50
C GLY A 72 8.23 -4.02 -12.21
N ASN A 73 9.51 -3.68 -12.08
CA ASN A 73 10.32 -4.02 -10.91
C ASN A 73 9.74 -3.50 -9.59
N ASP A 74 9.07 -2.34 -9.60
CA ASP A 74 8.39 -1.82 -8.41
C ASP A 74 7.23 -2.71 -7.98
N PHE A 75 6.52 -3.31 -8.95
CA PHE A 75 5.44 -4.24 -8.64
C PHE A 75 5.97 -5.55 -8.07
N ASP A 76 7.07 -6.07 -8.61
CA ASP A 76 7.72 -7.27 -8.10
C ASP A 76 8.23 -7.04 -6.66
N ASN A 77 8.86 -5.90 -6.40
CA ASN A 77 9.30 -5.50 -5.06
C ASN A 77 8.10 -5.34 -4.09
N TYR A 78 7.04 -4.68 -4.54
CA TYR A 78 5.82 -4.52 -3.76
C TYR A 78 5.22 -5.87 -3.38
N GLN A 79 5.18 -6.84 -4.31
CA GLN A 79 4.69 -8.20 -4.05
C GLN A 79 5.53 -8.92 -2.97
N GLN A 80 6.85 -8.80 -3.01
CA GLN A 80 7.71 -9.43 -2.00
C GLN A 80 7.47 -8.83 -0.61
N ILE A 81 7.38 -7.50 -0.51
CA ILE A 81 7.14 -6.82 0.78
C ILE A 81 5.76 -7.19 1.33
N THR A 82 4.71 -7.13 0.51
CA THR A 82 3.34 -7.43 0.95
C THR A 82 3.12 -8.89 1.29
N LYS A 83 3.85 -9.82 0.67
CA LYS A 83 3.84 -11.23 1.06
C LYS A 83 4.32 -11.43 2.50
N VAL A 84 5.34 -10.69 2.94
CA VAL A 84 5.82 -10.73 4.34
C VAL A 84 4.78 -10.11 5.28
N LEU A 85 4.21 -8.95 4.94
CA LEU A 85 3.14 -8.32 5.73
C LEU A 85 1.88 -9.17 5.88
N ASN A 86 1.55 -9.98 4.88
CA ASN A 86 0.36 -10.83 4.90
C ASN A 86 0.62 -12.23 5.49
N SER A 87 1.87 -12.53 5.85
CA SER A 87 2.25 -13.81 6.43
C SER A 87 1.62 -14.05 7.80
N TYR A 88 1.42 -15.32 8.13
CA TYR A 88 0.91 -15.74 9.44
C TYR A 88 1.82 -15.23 10.57
N ASP A 89 3.13 -15.27 10.38
CA ASP A 89 4.11 -14.88 11.39
C ASP A 89 4.03 -13.39 11.73
N TYR A 90 3.83 -12.54 10.71
CA TYR A 90 3.57 -11.12 10.92
C TYR A 90 2.22 -10.89 11.62
N LYS A 91 1.15 -11.57 11.19
CA LYS A 91 -0.19 -11.45 11.83
C LYS A 91 -0.19 -11.84 13.31
N ASN A 92 0.64 -12.80 13.68
CA ASN A 92 0.82 -13.25 15.08
C ASN A 92 1.94 -12.51 15.81
N LYS A 93 2.50 -11.43 15.23
CA LYS A 93 3.54 -10.58 15.81
C LYS A 93 4.81 -11.35 16.21
N LEU A 94 5.11 -12.45 15.52
CA LEU A 94 6.29 -13.30 15.75
C LEU A 94 7.57 -12.71 15.13
N ILE A 95 7.43 -11.73 14.23
CA ILE A 95 8.51 -10.95 13.62
C ILE A 95 8.44 -9.52 14.18
N SER A 96 9.58 -8.82 14.29
CA SER A 96 9.60 -7.40 14.64
C SER A 96 8.75 -6.59 13.66
N ASN A 97 7.56 -6.18 14.11
CA ASN A 97 6.59 -5.47 13.29
C ASN A 97 7.16 -4.14 12.76
N GLU A 98 8.13 -3.54 13.45
CA GLU A 98 8.64 -2.22 13.14
C GLU A 98 9.48 -2.20 11.85
N GLU A 99 10.41 -3.14 11.68
CA GLU A 99 11.30 -3.17 10.51
C GLU A 99 10.54 -3.48 9.22
N VAL A 100 9.61 -4.45 9.27
CA VAL A 100 8.78 -4.82 8.11
C VAL A 100 7.86 -3.66 7.71
N ASN A 101 7.22 -3.00 8.69
CA ASN A 101 6.38 -1.84 8.44
C ASN A 101 7.19 -0.68 7.88
N GLN A 102 8.35 -0.40 8.45
CA GLN A 102 9.20 0.68 7.97
C GLN A 102 9.70 0.43 6.55
N ARG A 103 10.06 -0.81 6.20
CA ARG A 103 10.41 -1.18 4.82
C ARG A 103 9.25 -0.93 3.85
N TYR A 104 8.03 -1.33 4.23
CA TYR A 104 6.83 -1.07 3.42
C TYR A 104 6.55 0.42 3.25
N VAL A 105 6.55 1.16 4.35
CA VAL A 105 6.28 2.60 4.35
C VAL A 105 7.33 3.35 3.53
N ASN A 106 8.61 3.05 3.71
CA ASN A 106 9.70 3.68 2.95
C ASN A 106 9.60 3.40 1.45
N PHE A 107 9.23 2.16 1.08
CA PHE A 107 9.00 1.82 -0.33
C PHE A 107 7.84 2.61 -0.92
N ILE A 108 6.72 2.73 -0.21
CA ILE A 108 5.58 3.52 -0.70
C ILE A 108 5.93 5.01 -0.77
N LEU A 109 6.67 5.55 0.20
CA LEU A 109 7.12 6.94 0.18
C LEU A 109 8.04 7.24 -0.99
N SER A 110 8.95 6.33 -1.36
CA SER A 110 9.81 6.54 -2.53
C SER A 110 8.99 6.64 -3.82
N LEU A 111 7.94 5.82 -3.96
CA LEU A 111 6.99 5.90 -5.08
C LEU A 111 6.21 7.21 -5.06
N VAL A 112 5.78 7.68 -3.89
CA VAL A 112 5.08 8.97 -3.73
C VAL A 112 5.96 10.13 -4.18
N ILE A 113 7.20 10.24 -3.67
CA ILE A 113 8.15 11.32 -4.01
C ILE A 113 8.47 11.32 -5.52
N SER A 114 8.58 10.13 -6.11
CA SER A 114 8.84 9.98 -7.54
C SER A 114 7.68 10.51 -8.40
N ASN A 115 6.43 10.30 -7.98
CA ASN A 115 5.24 10.55 -8.81
C ASN A 115 4.45 11.82 -8.46
N TYR A 116 4.60 12.36 -7.25
CA TYR A 116 3.85 13.52 -6.75
C TYR A 116 4.79 14.67 -6.44
N GLN A 117 4.28 15.89 -6.58
CA GLN A 117 4.93 17.08 -6.09
C GLN A 117 4.25 17.44 -4.78
N LEU A 118 4.90 17.07 -3.68
CA LEU A 118 4.48 17.47 -2.34
C LEU A 118 5.18 18.81 -2.08
N SER A 119 4.51 19.90 -2.45
CA SER A 119 4.94 21.27 -2.21
C SER A 119 4.48 21.78 -0.86
#